data_AF-A0A971W807-F1
#
_entry.id   AF-A0A971W807-F1
#
_cell.length_a   1.000
_cell.length_b   1.000
_cell.length_c   1.000
_cell.angle_alpha   90.00
_cell.angle_beta   90.00
_cell.angle_gamma   90.00
#
_symmetry.space_group_name_H-M   'P 1'
#
loop_
_entity.id
_entity.type
_entity.pdbx_description
1 polymer ?
#
loop_
_entity_poly.entity_id
_entity_poly.type
_entity_poly.pdbx_seq_one_letter_code
_entity_poly.pdbx_strand_id
1 'polypeptide(L)'
;MKTRFRDLEKGTVRILQYKINDLRLAAAVRKVFAGDTFFLEDLKDPFSMFSGIARQSAPQPDRFHKVIIFPVPADNAKITHGVIVFMP
;
A
#
# COMPACT_ATOMS: atom_id res chain seq x y z
N MET A 1 -7.65 9.35 -23.53
CA MET A 1 -7.38 7.93 -23.24
C MET A 1 -8.26 7.52 -22.06
N LYS A 2 -9.33 6.75 -22.30
CA LYS A 2 -10.35 6.42 -21.29
C LYS A 2 -10.13 4.97 -20.86
N THR A 3 -9.25 4.76 -19.89
CA THR A 3 -8.97 3.42 -19.34
C THR A 3 -10.23 2.93 -18.64
N ARG A 4 -10.89 1.94 -19.25
CA ARG A 4 -12.08 1.30 -18.70
C ARG A 4 -11.62 0.40 -17.56
N PHE A 5 -11.75 0.87 -16.31
CA PHE A 5 -11.64 0.05 -15.09
C PHE A 5 -12.86 -0.87 -14.93
N ARG A 6 -13.28 -1.56 -16.00
CA ARG A 6 -14.53 -2.34 -15.98
C ARG A 6 -14.41 -3.75 -15.42
N ASP A 7 -13.19 -4.24 -15.16
CA ASP A 7 -12.97 -5.61 -14.66
C ASP A 7 -12.02 -5.67 -13.46
N LEU A 8 -12.28 -4.87 -12.41
CA LEU A 8 -11.84 -5.24 -11.05
C LEU A 8 -12.88 -6.21 -10.48
N GLU A 9 -13.08 -7.34 -11.19
CA GLU A 9 -13.74 -8.53 -10.65
C GLU A 9 -13.22 -8.76 -9.23
N LYS A 10 -14.10 -9.01 -8.25
CA LYS A 10 -13.81 -9.42 -6.85
C LYS A 10 -12.36 -9.87 -6.65
N GLY A 11 -11.44 -8.92 -6.53
CA GLY A 11 -10.03 -9.21 -6.68
C GLY A 11 -9.57 -9.99 -5.46
N THR A 12 -8.87 -11.11 -5.64
CA THR A 12 -8.16 -11.77 -4.54
C THR A 12 -7.46 -10.70 -3.71
N VAL A 13 -7.75 -10.61 -2.42
CA VAL A 13 -7.16 -9.58 -1.56
C VAL A 13 -5.65 -9.79 -1.57
N ARG A 14 -4.91 -8.91 -2.26
CA ARG A 14 -3.45 -9.01 -2.40
C ARG A 14 -2.71 -8.31 -1.26
N ILE A 15 -3.40 -7.47 -0.49
CA ILE A 15 -2.88 -6.77 0.70
C ILE A 15 -3.66 -7.23 1.92
N LEU A 16 -3.02 -8.05 2.75
CA LEU A 16 -3.56 -8.57 3.99
C LEU A 16 -3.19 -7.65 5.15
N GLN A 17 -4.12 -6.78 5.56
CA GLN A 17 -3.89 -5.80 6.62
C GLN A 17 -3.45 -6.43 7.95
N TYR A 18 -3.96 -7.62 8.28
CA TYR A 18 -3.60 -8.35 9.50
C TYR A 18 -2.16 -8.90 9.50
N LYS A 19 -1.47 -8.89 8.35
CA LYS A 19 -0.06 -9.28 8.23
C LYS A 19 0.90 -8.09 8.28
N ILE A 20 0.39 -6.86 8.41
CA ILE A 20 1.25 -5.68 8.60
C ILE A 20 1.76 -5.70 10.04
N ASN A 21 3.04 -6.01 10.22
CA ASN A 21 3.66 -6.08 11.55
C ASN A 21 4.01 -4.69 12.13
N ASP A 22 4.32 -3.71 11.27
CA ASP A 22 4.60 -2.34 11.71
C ASP A 22 3.29 -1.60 11.98
N LEU A 23 3.05 -1.25 13.25
CA LEU A 23 1.84 -0.57 13.69
C LEU A 23 1.64 0.80 13.01
N ARG A 24 2.74 1.52 12.70
CA ARG A 24 2.69 2.82 12.02
C ARG A 24 2.25 2.63 10.58
N LEU A 25 2.77 1.61 9.90
CA LEU A 25 2.34 1.24 8.56
C LEU A 25 0.87 0.83 8.54
N ALA A 26 0.43 0.01 9.49
CA ALA A 26 -0.97 -0.40 9.59
C ALA A 26 -1.91 0.79 9.81
N ALA A 27 -1.52 1.73 10.69
CA ALA A 27 -2.28 2.96 10.93
C ALA A 27 -2.34 3.85 9.68
N ALA A 28 -1.22 4.01 8.96
CA ALA A 28 -1.16 4.81 7.74
C ALA A 28 -2.04 4.24 6.62
N VAL A 29 -2.01 2.92 6.39
CA VAL A 29 -2.88 2.24 5.41
C VAL A 29 -4.36 2.44 5.73
N ARG A 30 -4.73 2.55 7.01
CA ARG A 30 -6.12 2.84 7.41
C ARG A 30 -6.48 4.31 7.23
N LYS A 31 -5.60 5.21 7.67
CA LYS A 31 -5.85 6.66 7.71
C LYS A 31 -5.75 7.34 6.35
N VAL A 32 -5.07 6.73 5.37
CA VAL A 32 -5.01 7.29 4.00
C VAL A 32 -6.41 7.51 3.41
N PHE A 33 -7.39 6.67 3.73
CA PHE A 33 -8.76 6.83 3.25
C PHE A 33 -9.54 7.97 3.94
N ALA A 34 -9.00 8.54 5.02
CA ALA A 34 -9.49 9.78 5.63
C ALA A 34 -8.89 11.03 4.96
N GLY A 35 -7.99 10.88 3.98
CA GLY A 35 -7.31 11.98 3.31
C GLY A 35 -5.90 12.29 3.85
N ASP A 36 -5.40 11.50 4.79
CA ASP A 36 -4.10 11.74 5.42
C ASP A 36 -2.95 11.23 4.54
N THR A 37 -1.84 11.98 4.51
CA THR A 37 -0.57 11.57 3.90
C THR A 37 0.44 11.21 4.99
N PHE A 38 1.20 10.13 4.79
CA PHE A 38 2.21 9.64 5.73
C PHE A 38 3.55 9.44 5.04
N PHE A 39 4.61 9.73 5.78
CA PHE A 39 5.98 9.32 5.47
C PHE A 39 6.51 8.55 6.68
N LEU A 40 6.97 7.33 6.47
CA LEU A 40 7.54 6.48 7.52
C LEU A 40 8.94 6.02 7.10
N GLU A 41 9.83 5.94 8.07
CA GLU A 41 11.19 5.41 7.93
C GLU A 41 11.40 4.25 8.91
N ASP A 42 12.51 3.54 8.71
CA ASP A 42 12.93 2.38 9.49
C ASP A 42 11.87 1.27 9.57
N LEU A 43 11.17 1.04 8.45
CA LEU A 43 10.20 -0.04 8.34
C LEU A 43 10.88 -1.41 8.29
N LYS A 44 10.36 -2.36 9.06
CA LYS A 44 10.80 -3.75 9.05
C LYS A 44 9.81 -4.61 8.28
N ASP A 45 10.31 -5.34 7.27
CA ASP A 45 9.54 -6.25 6.42
C ASP A 45 8.23 -5.63 5.86
N PRO A 46 8.31 -4.50 5.14
CA PRO A 46 7.13 -3.80 4.64
C PRO A 46 6.30 -4.60 3.62
N PHE A 47 6.85 -5.69 3.08
CA PHE A 47 6.19 -6.54 2.08
C PHE A 47 5.45 -7.75 2.68
N SER A 48 5.53 -7.97 4.00
CA SER A 48 4.81 -9.03 4.73
C SER A 48 3.30 -9.05 4.48
N MET A 49 2.72 -7.89 4.16
CA MET A 49 1.30 -7.74 3.89
C MET A 49 0.85 -8.32 2.54
N PHE A 50 1.76 -8.60 1.61
CA PHE A 50 1.37 -9.12 0.30
C PHE A 50 1.19 -10.65 0.33
N SER A 51 0.09 -11.16 -0.25
CA SER A 51 -0.15 -12.61 -0.38
C SER A 51 -0.47 -13.04 -1.79
N GLY A 52 -0.18 -14.31 -2.11
CA GLY A 52 -0.50 -14.90 -3.40
C GLY A 52 0.39 -14.40 -4.54
N ILE A 53 1.57 -13.88 -4.22
CA ILE A 53 2.57 -13.43 -5.18
C ILE A 53 3.88 -14.15 -4.83
N ALA A 54 4.39 -14.96 -5.76
CA ALA A 54 5.70 -15.56 -5.62
C ALA A 54 6.77 -14.46 -5.67
N ARG A 55 7.69 -14.44 -4.70
CA ARG A 55 8.81 -13.50 -4.68
C ARG A 55 9.70 -13.78 -5.89
N GLN A 56 9.88 -12.80 -6.77
CA GLN A 56 10.74 -12.91 -7.96
C GLN A 56 12.23 -12.79 -7.61
N SER A 57 12.56 -12.24 -6.45
CA SER A 57 13.93 -12.04 -5.97
C SER A 57 14.02 -12.27 -4.46
N ALA A 58 15.23 -12.54 -3.97
CA ALA A 58 15.49 -12.63 -2.54
C ALA A 58 15.14 -11.29 -1.86
N PRO A 59 14.53 -11.30 -0.66
CA PRO A 59 14.32 -10.09 0.11
C PRO A 59 15.65 -9.38 0.35
N GLN A 60 15.70 -8.08 0.05
CA GLN A 60 16.78 -7.21 0.47
C GLN A 60 16.26 -6.43 1.67
N PRO A 61 16.55 -6.88 2.92
CA PRO A 61 15.85 -6.42 4.12
C PRO A 61 15.92 -4.91 4.32
N ASP A 62 17.05 -4.31 3.95
CA ASP A 62 17.35 -2.89 4.18
C ASP A 62 17.13 -2.01 2.95
N ARG A 63 16.78 -2.62 1.80
CA ARG A 63 16.60 -1.83 0.58
C ARG A 63 15.33 -0.99 0.60
N PHE A 64 14.29 -1.37 1.32
CA PHE A 64 13.05 -0.62 1.29
C PHE A 64 12.61 -0.31 2.72
N HIS A 65 13.29 0.65 3.33
CA HIS A 65 13.07 1.02 4.72
C HIS A 65 12.19 2.26 4.88
N LYS A 66 11.87 2.95 3.77
CA LYS A 66 11.02 4.14 3.75
C LYS A 66 9.75 3.94 2.92
N VAL A 67 8.66 4.56 3.33
CA VAL A 67 7.40 4.57 2.58
C VAL A 67 6.75 5.94 2.58
N ILE A 68 6.15 6.31 1.44
CA ILE A 68 5.17 7.40 1.36
C ILE A 68 3.81 6.78 1.08
N ILE A 69 2.80 7.19 1.85
CA ILE A 69 1.42 6.77 1.67
C ILE A 69 0.56 8.01 1.49
N PHE A 70 -0.17 8.12 0.39
CA PHE A 70 -0.99 9.29 0.11
C PHE A 70 -2.31 8.92 -0.58
N PRO A 71 -3.38 9.69 -0.32
CA PRO A 71 -4.67 9.48 -0.95
C PRO A 71 -4.66 9.95 -2.40
N VAL A 72 -5.46 9.30 -3.23
CA VAL A 72 -5.79 9.78 -4.58
C VAL A 72 -7.30 10.01 -4.62
N PRO A 73 -7.76 11.27 -4.70
CA PRO A 73 -9.18 11.57 -4.83
C PRO A 73 -9.71 11.08 -6.18
N ALA A 74 -10.94 10.56 -6.18
CA ALA A 74 -11.69 10.35 -7.41
C ALA A 74 -12.20 11.70 -7.97
N ASP A 75 -12.78 11.68 -9.17
CA ASP A 75 -13.33 12.87 -9.84
C ASP A 75 -14.33 13.65 -8.97
N ASN A 76 -15.03 12.98 -8.06
CA ASN A 76 -15.99 13.57 -7.13
C ASN A 76 -15.36 13.99 -5.77
N ALA A 77 -14.04 14.15 -5.70
CA ALA A 77 -13.25 14.43 -4.51
C ALA A 77 -13.29 13.37 -3.39
N LYS A 78 -14.02 12.26 -3.57
CA LYS A 78 -14.06 11.17 -2.59
C LYS A 78 -12.75 10.40 -2.63
N ILE A 79 -12.14 10.16 -1.48
CA ILE A 79 -10.97 9.28 -1.38
C ILE A 79 -11.44 7.83 -1.50
N THR A 80 -11.04 7.19 -2.59
CA THR A 80 -11.37 5.79 -2.91
C THR A 80 -10.13 4.95 -3.13
N HIS A 81 -9.00 5.61 -3.39
CA HIS A 81 -7.72 4.98 -3.68
C HIS A 81 -6.65 5.58 -2.77
N GLY A 82 -5.73 4.73 -2.34
CA GLY A 82 -4.50 5.13 -1.67
C GLY A 82 -3.32 4.57 -2.44
N VAL A 83 -2.21 5.31 -2.45
CA VAL A 83 -0.95 4.89 -3.06
C VAL A 83 0.05 4.64 -1.94
N ILE A 84 0.82 3.55 -2.08
CA ILE A 84 1.94 3.21 -1.20
C ILE A 84 3.19 3.15 -2.08
N VAL A 85 4.18 3.99 -1.78
CA VAL A 85 5.47 4.04 -2.49
C VAL A 85 6.57 3.59 -1.54
N PHE A 86 7.21 2.45 -1.83
CA PHE A 86 8.40 1.98 -1.12
C PHE A 86 9.65 2.57 -1.76
N MET A 87 10.51 3.19 -0.95
CA MET A 87 11.71 3.88 -1.42
C MET A 87 12.98 3.16 -0.96
N PRO A 88 14.05 3.20 -1.79
CA PRO A 88 15.40 2.75 -1.44
C PRO A 88 15.93 3.29 -0.12
#